data_AF-A0A5E4WAK4-F1
#
_entry.id   AF-A0A5E4WAK4-F1
#
_cell.length_a   1.000
_cell.length_b   1.000
_cell.length_c   1.000
_cell.angle_alpha   90.00
_cell.angle_beta   90.00
_cell.angle_gamma   90.00
#
_symmetry.space_group_name_H-M   'P 1'
#
loop_
_entity.id
_entity.type
_entity.pdbx_description
1 polymer ?
#
loop_
_entity_poly.entity_id
_entity_poly.type
_entity_poly.pdbx_seq_one_letter_code
_entity_poly.pdbx_strand_id
1 'polypeptide(L)'
;MIDRISGARSHTYSDAEFSTGARSATSQNPLLATMSLAKSRLSGLQASADAWLASAQARVDMARDANGFATLAGEMAKRASAGTKQEMLPQALRDFALRHDLISTQAASEPLDAAALQHLASKLQSLALNDGASSTSEQIQLKRFVTSYDNTLTLYNAVISRLGEVTKKIVNSI
;
A
#
# COMPACT_ATOMS: atom_id res chain seq x y z
N MET A 1 -67.92 -16.02 -3.56
CA MET A 1 -68.50 -15.10 -4.56
C MET A 1 -67.40 -14.11 -4.91
N ILE A 2 -66.70 -14.26 -6.05
CA ILE A 2 -67.03 -13.68 -7.39
C ILE A 2 -67.02 -12.14 -7.27
N ASP A 3 -66.20 -11.31 -7.94
CA ASP A 3 -65.75 -11.27 -9.34
C ASP A 3 -64.48 -10.36 -9.46
N ARG A 4 -63.43 -10.77 -10.19
CA ARG A 4 -62.94 -10.19 -11.47
C ARG A 4 -63.34 -8.74 -11.80
N ILE A 5 -62.34 -7.88 -12.00
CA ILE A 5 -62.40 -6.78 -12.97
C ILE A 5 -61.11 -6.80 -13.79
N SER A 6 -61.27 -7.11 -15.07
CA SER A 6 -60.30 -6.95 -16.14
C SER A 6 -60.15 -5.46 -16.51
N GLY A 7 -58.92 -5.05 -16.85
CA GLY A 7 -58.64 -3.74 -17.40
C GLY A 7 -57.32 -3.75 -18.18
N ALA A 8 -57.33 -4.39 -19.34
CA ALA A 8 -56.23 -4.34 -20.30
C ALA A 8 -56.11 -2.93 -20.90
N ARG A 9 -54.92 -2.33 -20.88
CA ARG A 9 -54.50 -1.35 -21.88
C ARG A 9 -53.06 -1.60 -22.32
N SER A 10 -52.96 -1.91 -23.59
CA SER A 10 -51.78 -2.13 -24.40
C SER A 10 -50.79 -0.97 -24.31
N HIS A 11 -49.51 -1.26 -24.10
CA HIS A 11 -48.43 -0.36 -24.49
C HIS A 11 -47.64 -0.99 -25.63
N THR A 12 -47.84 -0.34 -26.77
CA THR A 12 -47.19 -0.47 -28.06
C THR A 12 -45.68 -0.66 -27.93
N TYR A 13 -45.21 -1.77 -28.49
CA TYR A 13 -43.83 -1.95 -28.94
C TYR A 13 -43.50 -0.77 -29.87
N SER A 14 -42.66 0.16 -29.41
CA SER A 14 -41.98 1.08 -30.31
C SER A 14 -40.68 0.42 -30.71
N ASP A 15 -40.66 -0.02 -31.96
CA ASP A 15 -39.51 -0.48 -32.71
C ASP A 15 -38.48 0.65 -32.73
N ALA A 16 -37.51 0.60 -31.82
CA ALA A 16 -36.35 1.47 -31.88
C ALA A 16 -35.43 0.89 -32.93
N GLU A 17 -35.56 1.43 -34.14
CA GLU A 17 -34.69 1.23 -35.28
C GLU A 17 -33.23 1.08 -34.83
N PHE A 18 -32.69 -0.14 -34.96
CA PHE A 18 -31.26 -0.39 -34.93
C PHE A 18 -30.67 0.27 -36.18
N SER A 19 -30.45 1.58 -36.08
CA SER A 19 -29.64 2.32 -37.03
C SER A 19 -28.25 1.71 -37.00
N THR A 20 -27.99 0.87 -38.00
CA THR A 20 -26.74 0.19 -38.26
C THR A 20 -25.76 1.23 -38.79
N GLY A 21 -25.38 2.16 -37.92
CA GLY A 21 -24.21 2.97 -38.09
C GLY A 21 -23.02 2.07 -37.84
N ALA A 22 -22.37 1.64 -38.92
CA ALA A 22 -21.07 0.99 -38.89
C ALA A 22 -20.11 1.86 -38.08
N ARG A 23 -20.02 1.61 -36.76
CA ARG A 23 -18.88 2.01 -35.97
C ARG A 23 -17.71 1.30 -36.60
N SER A 24 -16.88 2.06 -37.31
CA SER A 24 -15.61 1.63 -37.88
C SER A 24 -15.00 0.61 -36.93
N ALA A 25 -15.03 -0.65 -37.36
CA ALA A 25 -14.36 -1.73 -36.67
C ALA A 25 -12.87 -1.41 -36.82
N THR A 26 -12.35 -0.58 -35.91
CA THR A 26 -10.95 -0.62 -35.54
C THR A 26 -10.66 -2.09 -35.36
N SER A 27 -9.83 -2.65 -36.23
CA SER A 27 -9.34 -4.02 -36.17
C SER A 27 -8.71 -4.23 -34.79
N GLN A 28 -9.56 -4.54 -33.81
CA GLN A 28 -9.18 -4.79 -32.44
C GLN A 28 -8.82 -6.26 -32.40
N ASN A 29 -7.58 -6.56 -32.78
CA ASN A 29 -7.01 -7.88 -32.56
C ASN A 29 -7.18 -8.21 -31.06
N PRO A 30 -8.06 -9.17 -30.69
CA PRO A 30 -8.38 -9.45 -29.29
C PRO A 30 -7.17 -9.92 -28.50
N LEU A 31 -6.15 -10.45 -29.19
CA LEU A 31 -4.87 -10.82 -28.61
C LEU A 31 -4.06 -9.57 -28.23
N LEU A 32 -3.99 -8.55 -29.10
CA LEU A 32 -3.33 -7.28 -28.76
C LEU A 32 -4.05 -6.55 -27.61
N ALA A 33 -5.38 -6.63 -27.56
CA ALA A 33 -6.16 -6.06 -26.46
C ALA A 33 -5.87 -6.76 -25.12
N THR A 34 -5.82 -8.10 -25.10
CA THR A 34 -5.49 -8.86 -23.88
C THR A 34 -4.04 -8.64 -23.45
N MET A 35 -3.09 -8.53 -24.38
CA MET A 35 -1.70 -8.18 -24.08
C MET A 35 -1.56 -6.78 -23.47
N SER A 36 -2.24 -5.79 -24.04
CA SER A 36 -2.24 -4.42 -23.50
C SER A 36 -2.79 -4.37 -22.08
N LEU A 37 -3.90 -5.08 -21.84
CA LEU A 37 -4.50 -5.19 -20.51
C LEU A 37 -3.57 -5.89 -19.51
N ALA A 38 -2.93 -7.00 -19.91
CA ALA A 38 -1.98 -7.73 -19.08
C ALA A 38 -0.77 -6.84 -18.71
N LYS A 39 -0.21 -6.11 -19.68
CA LYS A 39 0.88 -5.16 -19.45
C LYS A 39 0.48 -4.06 -18.47
N SER A 40 -0.71 -3.48 -18.64
CA SER A 40 -1.24 -2.46 -17.73
C SER A 40 -1.37 -2.99 -16.30
N ARG A 41 -1.94 -4.19 -16.13
CA ARG A 41 -2.07 -4.86 -14.82
C ARG A 41 -0.72 -5.12 -14.16
N LEU A 42 0.26 -5.62 -14.91
CA LEU A 42 1.62 -5.85 -14.40
C LEU A 42 2.27 -4.53 -13.96
N SER A 43 2.15 -3.48 -14.77
CA SER A 43 2.74 -2.18 -14.44
C SER A 43 2.11 -1.55 -13.19
N GLY A 44 0.79 -1.69 -13.02
CA GLY A 44 0.11 -1.23 -11.80
C GLY A 44 0.49 -2.03 -10.56
N LEU A 45 0.66 -3.35 -10.71
CA LEU A 45 1.14 -4.20 -9.62
C LEU A 45 2.56 -3.83 -9.20
N GLN A 46 3.46 -3.64 -10.17
CA GLN A 46 4.84 -3.23 -9.92
C GLN A 46 4.89 -1.90 -9.16
N ALA A 47 4.17 -0.88 -9.65
CA ALA A 47 4.12 0.42 -8.98
C ALA A 47 3.58 0.33 -7.53
N SER A 48 2.59 -0.54 -7.30
CA SER A 48 2.04 -0.78 -5.97
C SER A 48 3.04 -1.50 -5.05
N ALA A 49 3.82 -2.43 -5.58
CA ALA A 49 4.87 -3.14 -4.85
C ALA A 49 6.02 -2.20 -4.48
N ASP A 50 6.47 -1.36 -5.43
CA ASP A 50 7.53 -0.38 -5.21
C ASP A 50 7.14 0.65 -4.13
N ALA A 51 5.91 1.17 -4.20
CA ALA A 51 5.39 2.10 -3.20
C ALA A 51 5.28 1.47 -1.81
N TRP A 52 4.83 0.21 -1.75
CA TRP A 52 4.76 -0.51 -0.49
C TRP A 52 6.15 -0.79 0.09
N LEU A 53 7.12 -1.21 -0.73
CA LEU A 53 8.49 -1.47 -0.31
C LEU A 53 9.13 -0.20 0.28
N ALA A 54 8.95 0.94 -0.38
CA ALA A 54 9.43 2.23 0.11
C ALA A 54 8.81 2.58 1.48
N SER A 55 7.51 2.35 1.65
CA SER A 55 6.80 2.56 2.91
C SER A 55 7.25 1.59 4.02
N ALA A 56 7.48 0.32 3.68
CA ALA A 56 8.00 -0.68 4.62
C ALA A 56 9.41 -0.31 5.08
N GLN A 57 10.29 0.09 4.16
CA GLN A 57 11.64 0.53 4.48
C GLN A 57 11.62 1.75 5.41
N ALA A 58 10.79 2.75 5.10
CA ALA A 58 10.64 3.94 5.96
C ALA A 58 10.18 3.59 7.39
N ARG A 59 9.29 2.60 7.55
CA ARG A 59 8.84 2.13 8.88
C ARG A 59 9.95 1.40 9.64
N VAL A 60 10.75 0.58 8.96
CA VAL A 60 11.91 -0.09 9.57
C VAL A 60 12.96 0.92 10.03
N ASP A 61 13.27 1.91 9.19
CA ASP A 61 14.23 2.96 9.53
C ASP A 61 13.72 3.79 10.70
N MET A 62 12.42 4.14 10.72
CA MET A 62 11.80 4.82 11.85
C MET A 62 11.87 4.01 13.14
N ALA A 63 11.54 2.71 13.11
CA ALA A 63 11.60 1.85 14.29
C ALA A 63 13.03 1.72 14.83
N ARG A 64 14.01 1.64 13.92
CA ARG A 64 15.44 1.63 14.26
C ARG A 64 15.86 2.93 14.94
N ASP A 65 15.51 4.07 14.38
CA ASP A 65 15.82 5.38 14.92
C ASP A 65 15.15 5.57 16.30
N ALA A 66 13.86 5.24 16.41
CA ALA A 66 13.11 5.29 17.65
C ALA A 66 13.74 4.43 18.76
N ASN A 67 14.23 3.22 18.44
CA ASN A 67 14.91 2.37 19.40
C ASN A 67 16.29 2.91 19.82
N GLY A 68 17.05 3.48 18.88
CA GLY A 68 18.32 4.16 19.18
C GLY A 68 18.10 5.36 20.11
N PHE A 69 17.08 6.16 19.82
CA PHE A 69 16.68 7.30 20.63
C PHE A 69 16.10 6.90 22.00
N ALA A 70 15.36 5.79 22.09
CA ALA A 70 14.87 5.25 23.36
C ALA A 70 16.04 4.84 24.27
N THR A 71 17.06 4.19 23.70
CA THR A 71 18.28 3.80 24.42
C THR A 71 18.99 5.04 24.95
N LEU A 72 19.20 6.04 24.10
CA LEU A 72 19.84 7.31 24.48
C LEU A 72 19.05 8.05 25.57
N ALA A 73 17.73 8.18 25.42
CA ALA A 73 16.88 8.82 26.43
C ALA A 73 16.92 8.06 27.78
N GLY A 74 16.98 6.73 27.75
CA GLY A 74 17.14 5.90 28.95
C GLY A 74 18.51 6.08 29.63
N GLU A 75 19.59 6.23 28.86
CA GLU A 75 20.91 6.56 29.40
C GLU A 75 20.95 7.96 30.03
N MET A 76 20.36 8.95 29.36
CA MET A 76 20.19 10.30 29.90
C MET A 76 19.39 10.28 31.21
N ALA A 77 18.31 9.49 31.28
CA ALA A 77 17.50 9.34 32.50
C ALA A 77 18.32 8.75 33.66
N LYS A 78 19.18 7.75 33.40
CA LYS A 78 20.09 7.16 34.39
C LYS A 78 21.15 8.14 34.89
N ARG A 79 21.69 8.99 34.01
CA ARG A 79 22.66 10.03 34.41
C ARG A 79 21.99 11.14 35.21
N ALA A 80 20.81 11.59 34.78
CA ALA A 80 20.03 12.60 35.48
C ALA A 80 19.62 12.14 36.89
N SER A 81 19.27 10.85 37.05
CA SER A 81 18.94 10.28 38.37
C SER A 81 20.15 10.09 39.29
N ALA A 82 21.34 9.86 38.72
CA ALA A 82 22.59 9.75 39.48
C ALA A 82 23.18 11.11 39.91
N GLY A 83 22.85 12.20 39.20
CA GLY A 83 23.50 13.51 39.37
C GLY A 83 22.61 14.69 39.74
N THR A 84 21.31 14.48 40.01
CA THR A 84 20.32 15.53 40.34
C THR A 84 20.35 16.75 39.40
N LYS A 85 20.67 16.53 38.12
CA LYS A 85 20.71 17.59 37.09
C LYS A 85 19.77 17.24 35.94
N GLN A 86 19.02 18.24 35.50
CA GLN A 86 18.22 18.16 34.29
C GLN A 86 19.15 18.09 33.08
N GLU A 87 18.82 17.27 32.09
CA GLU A 87 19.59 17.13 30.85
C GLU A 87 18.86 17.76 29.67
N MET A 88 19.60 18.46 28.81
CA MET A 88 19.06 19.01 27.59
C MET A 88 19.07 17.94 26.48
N LEU A 89 17.94 17.79 25.77
CA LEU A 89 17.85 16.85 24.65
C LEU A 89 18.86 17.20 23.54
N PRO A 90 19.59 16.22 23.00
CA PRO A 90 20.35 16.38 21.76
C PRO A 90 19.43 16.81 20.62
N GLN A 91 19.95 17.63 19.69
CA GLN A 91 19.15 18.21 18.61
C GLN A 91 18.42 17.15 17.76
N ALA A 92 19.12 16.08 17.38
CA ALA A 92 18.52 14.99 16.60
C ALA A 92 17.34 14.30 17.32
N LEU A 93 17.47 14.08 18.64
CA LEU A 93 16.40 13.49 19.46
C LEU A 93 15.21 14.45 19.59
N ARG A 94 15.49 15.74 19.75
CA ARG A 94 14.46 16.79 19.84
C ARG A 94 13.65 16.88 18.55
N ASP A 95 14.33 16.98 17.42
CA ASP A 95 13.69 17.10 16.10
C ASP A 95 12.86 15.86 15.79
N PHE A 96 13.38 14.67 16.12
CA PHE A 96 12.64 13.42 16.00
C PHE A 96 11.40 13.39 16.90
N ALA A 97 11.54 13.76 18.18
CA ALA A 97 10.44 13.76 19.13
C ALA A 97 9.35 14.77 18.78
N LEU A 98 9.70 15.92 18.20
CA LEU A 98 8.75 16.91 17.68
C LEU A 98 8.05 16.41 16.41
N ARG A 99 8.79 15.81 15.48
CA ARG A 99 8.24 15.27 14.23
C ARG A 99 7.19 14.18 14.46
N HIS A 100 7.33 13.42 15.55
CA HIS A 100 6.44 12.33 15.92
C HIS A 100 5.49 12.69 17.08
N ASP A 101 5.33 13.99 17.40
CA ASP A 101 4.44 14.50 18.47
C ASP A 101 4.65 13.81 19.85
N LEU A 102 5.87 13.34 20.12
CA LEU A 102 6.19 12.64 21.37
C LEU A 102 6.33 13.61 22.55
N ILE A 103 6.74 14.85 22.25
CA ILE A 103 6.91 15.96 23.19
C ILE A 103 6.36 17.26 22.60
N SER A 104 5.93 18.18 23.45
CA SER A 104 5.51 19.52 23.03
C SER A 104 6.74 20.40 22.71
N THR A 105 6.58 21.37 21.81
CA THR A 105 7.59 22.39 21.46
C THR A 105 8.18 23.12 22.67
N GLN A 106 7.35 23.40 23.69
CA GLN A 106 7.82 24.00 24.94
C GLN A 106 8.74 23.04 25.72
N ALA A 107 8.33 21.78 25.88
CA ALA A 107 9.11 20.76 26.62
C ALA A 107 10.40 20.37 25.89
N ALA A 108 10.45 20.54 24.57
CA ALA A 108 11.62 20.28 23.74
C ALA A 108 12.77 21.29 23.98
N SER A 109 12.43 22.49 24.45
CA SER A 109 13.38 23.60 24.65
C SER A 109 13.92 23.68 26.08
N GLU A 110 13.29 22.97 27.02
CA GLU A 110 13.64 22.97 28.43
C GLU A 110 14.51 21.74 28.80
N PRO A 111 15.37 21.86 29.81
CA PRO A 111 16.05 20.71 30.41
C PRO A 111 15.02 19.73 31.02
N LEU A 112 15.15 18.44 30.70
CA LEU A 112 14.24 17.40 31.18
C LEU A 112 14.83 16.73 32.42
N ASP A 113 13.96 16.38 33.36
CA ASP A 113 14.31 15.58 34.52
C ASP A 113 14.32 14.08 34.18
N ALA A 114 14.81 13.26 35.13
CA ALA A 114 14.91 11.81 34.92
C ALA A 114 13.54 11.16 34.63
N ALA A 115 12.46 11.67 35.24
CA ALA A 115 11.12 11.14 35.03
C ALA A 115 10.60 11.43 33.62
N ALA A 116 10.76 12.67 33.12
CA ALA A 116 10.36 13.04 31.77
C ALA A 116 11.19 12.31 30.71
N LEU A 117 12.50 12.11 30.94
CA LEU A 117 13.36 11.32 30.05
C LEU A 117 12.96 9.84 30.01
N GLN A 118 12.59 9.26 31.16
CA GLN A 118 12.11 7.88 31.22
C GLN A 118 10.77 7.71 30.49
N HIS A 119 9.88 8.70 30.61
CA HIS A 119 8.60 8.73 29.89
C HIS A 119 8.80 8.94 28.38
N LEU A 120 9.78 9.74 27.96
CA LEU A 120 10.15 9.85 26.55
C LEU A 120 10.71 8.52 26.01
N ALA A 121 11.56 7.84 26.77
CA ALA A 121 12.11 6.55 26.39
C ALA A 121 11.00 5.50 26.20
N SER A 122 10.01 5.44 27.08
CA SER A 122 8.88 4.51 26.94
C SER A 122 8.00 4.83 25.73
N LYS A 123 7.74 6.12 25.45
CA LYS A 123 7.04 6.56 24.24
C LYS A 123 7.78 6.17 22.96
N LEU A 124 9.10 6.37 22.91
CA LEU A 124 9.94 5.99 21.78
C LEU A 124 9.96 4.47 21.57
N GLN A 125 10.03 3.71 22.67
CA GLN A 125 9.97 2.25 22.61
C GLN A 125 8.59 1.75 22.15
N SER A 126 7.51 2.41 22.59
CA SER A 126 6.16 2.14 22.09
C SER A 126 6.01 2.47 20.61
N LEU A 127 6.63 3.54 20.11
CA LEU A 127 6.64 3.89 18.68
C LEU A 127 7.37 2.81 17.86
N ALA A 128 8.56 2.41 18.31
CA ALA A 128 9.33 1.34 17.69
C ALA A 128 8.55 0.01 17.65
N LEU A 129 7.81 -0.30 18.71
CA LEU A 129 7.00 -1.51 18.79
C LEU A 129 5.72 -1.44 17.97
N ASN A 130 4.97 -0.33 17.96
CA ASN A 130 3.71 -0.27 17.22
C ASN A 130 3.91 -0.28 15.70
N ASP A 131 4.94 0.42 15.20
CA ASP A 131 5.24 0.41 13.77
C ASP A 131 6.02 -0.84 13.34
N GLY A 132 6.79 -1.46 14.24
CA GLY A 132 7.48 -2.75 14.01
C GLY A 132 6.60 -4.00 14.22
N ALA A 133 5.52 -3.92 15.01
CA ALA A 133 4.60 -5.03 15.28
C ALA A 133 3.62 -5.31 14.12
N SER A 134 3.71 -4.56 13.03
CA SER A 134 2.95 -4.82 11.80
C SER A 134 3.41 -6.07 11.04
N SER A 135 4.22 -6.95 11.65
CA SER A 135 4.72 -8.20 11.05
C SER A 135 3.61 -9.05 10.41
N THR A 136 2.43 -9.15 11.03
CA THR A 136 1.30 -9.89 10.44
C THR A 136 0.71 -9.19 9.21
N SER A 137 0.53 -7.87 9.27
CA SER A 137 0.01 -7.09 8.13
C SER A 137 1.01 -7.09 6.97
N GLU A 138 2.29 -6.91 7.26
CA GLU A 138 3.39 -6.95 6.30
C GLU A 138 3.52 -8.33 5.67
N GLN A 139 3.43 -9.42 6.44
CA GLN A 139 3.42 -10.77 5.89
C GLN A 139 2.21 -11.02 4.99
N ILE A 140 1.02 -10.55 5.36
CA ILE A 140 -0.17 -10.64 4.50
C ILE A 140 0.05 -9.87 3.20
N GLN A 141 0.64 -8.68 3.27
CA GLN A 141 0.87 -7.83 2.11
C GLN A 141 1.96 -8.41 1.19
N LEU A 142 3.05 -8.93 1.75
CA LEU A 142 4.05 -9.73 1.04
C LEU A 142 3.44 -10.94 0.33
N LYS A 143 2.62 -11.73 1.04
CA LYS A 143 1.93 -12.88 0.42
C LYS A 143 1.06 -12.44 -0.74
N ARG A 144 0.30 -11.34 -0.60
CA ARG A 144 -0.52 -10.79 -1.68
C ARG A 144 0.33 -10.36 -2.89
N PHE A 145 1.49 -9.74 -2.67
CA PHE A 145 2.39 -9.37 -3.76
C PHE A 145 2.96 -10.59 -4.47
N VAL A 146 3.45 -11.58 -3.73
CA VAL A 146 3.98 -12.84 -4.29
C VAL A 146 2.90 -13.55 -5.11
N THR A 147 1.71 -13.74 -4.54
CA THR A 147 0.59 -14.39 -5.26
C THR A 147 0.19 -13.61 -6.51
N SER A 148 0.14 -12.27 -6.44
CA SER A 148 -0.20 -11.45 -7.59
C SER A 148 0.87 -11.48 -8.69
N TYR A 149 2.15 -11.57 -8.30
CA TYR A 149 3.27 -11.73 -9.21
C TYR A 149 3.21 -13.09 -9.93
N ASP A 150 3.02 -14.18 -9.19
CA ASP A 150 2.90 -15.54 -9.75
C ASP A 150 1.72 -15.66 -10.72
N ASN A 151 0.57 -15.08 -10.36
CA ASN A 151 -0.59 -15.01 -11.25
C ASN A 151 -0.28 -14.24 -12.55
N THR A 152 0.51 -13.16 -12.44
CA THR A 152 0.88 -12.36 -13.61
C THR A 152 1.92 -13.05 -14.48
N LEU A 153 2.89 -13.75 -13.90
CA LEU A 153 3.81 -14.63 -14.63
C LEU A 153 3.07 -15.74 -15.37
N THR A 154 2.07 -16.34 -14.73
CA THR A 154 1.22 -17.37 -15.37
C THR A 154 0.49 -16.80 -16.58
N LEU A 155 -0.12 -15.61 -16.43
CA LEU A 155 -0.80 -14.92 -17.53
C LEU A 155 0.18 -14.58 -18.67
N TYR A 156 1.38 -14.10 -18.34
CA TYR A 156 2.42 -13.78 -19.32
C TYR A 156 2.86 -15.01 -20.13
N ASN A 157 3.11 -16.13 -19.45
CA ASN A 157 3.47 -17.40 -20.09
C ASN A 157 2.36 -17.92 -21.01
N ALA A 158 1.09 -17.78 -20.60
CA ALA A 158 -0.07 -18.15 -21.42
C ALA A 158 -0.17 -17.27 -22.68
N VAL A 159 0.06 -15.96 -22.56
CA VAL A 159 0.08 -15.02 -23.68
C VAL A 159 1.20 -15.35 -24.67
N ILE A 160 2.42 -15.61 -24.20
CA ILE A 160 3.55 -16.01 -25.06
C ILE A 160 3.23 -17.30 -25.81
N SER A 161 2.71 -18.31 -25.11
CA SER A 161 2.35 -19.59 -25.72
C SER A 161 1.31 -19.41 -26.82
N ARG A 162 0.29 -18.58 -26.57
CA ARG A 162 -0.76 -18.28 -27.55
C ARG A 162 -0.24 -17.51 -28.76
N LEU A 163 0.67 -16.56 -28.57
CA LEU A 163 1.36 -15.90 -29.68
C LEU A 163 2.13 -16.92 -30.53
N GLY A 164 2.86 -17.83 -29.89
CA GLY A 164 3.58 -18.91 -30.58
C GLY A 164 2.65 -19.78 -31.43
N GLU A 165 1.48 -20.16 -30.91
CA GLU A 165 0.47 -20.91 -31.67
C GLU A 165 -0.07 -20.13 -32.87
N VAL A 166 -0.40 -18.85 -32.69
CA VAL A 166 -0.93 -18.00 -33.77
C VAL A 166 0.12 -17.82 -34.86
N THR A 167 1.37 -17.53 -34.49
CA THR A 167 2.48 -17.42 -35.44
C THR A 167 2.69 -18.73 -36.20
N LYS A 168 2.68 -19.89 -35.52
CA LYS A 168 2.76 -21.21 -36.19
C LYS A 168 1.62 -21.42 -37.19
N LYS A 169 0.38 -21.06 -36.83
CA LYS A 169 -0.78 -21.18 -37.74
C LYS A 169 -0.66 -20.28 -38.97
N ILE A 170 -0.16 -19.06 -38.80
CA ILE A 170 0.07 -18.13 -39.91
C ILE A 170 1.14 -18.69 -40.83
N VAL A 171 2.30 -19.09 -40.29
CA VAL A 171 3.41 -19.66 -41.07
C VAL A 171 2.99 -20.94 -41.80
N ASN A 172 2.20 -21.81 -41.17
CA ASN A 172 1.73 -23.06 -41.80
C ASN A 172 0.55 -22.86 -42.77
N SER A 173 -0.06 -21.67 -42.84
CA SER A 173 -1.15 -21.35 -43.78
C SER A 173 -0.67 -20.55 -45.00
N ILE A 174 0.64 -20.30 -45.09
CA ILE A 174 1.33 -19.70 -46.25
C ILE A 174 2.07 -20.84 -46.97
#